data_AF-A0A418M8P3-F1
#
_entry.id   AF-A0A418M8P3-F1
#
_cell.length_a   1.000
_cell.length_b   1.000
_cell.length_c   1.000
_cell.angle_alpha   90.00
_cell.angle_beta   90.00
_cell.angle_gamma   90.00
#
_symmetry.space_group_name_H-M   'P 1'
#
loop_
_entity.id
_entity.type
_entity.pdbx_description
1 polymer ?
#
loop_
_entity_poly.entity_id
_entity_poly.type
_entity_poly.pdbx_seq_one_letter_code
_entity_poly.pdbx_strand_id
1 'polypeptide(L)'
;MKLIWLFLLPLLIGQSAHAQADKPLTVQLKPQKSGYQLIVNNKPYFIKGAVGSDYLEKLKQYGGNSIRANSRSLDKAHALGLTVLVNLPVRAERDGMNYDDAAAVRQQHDKVMEIVRQTKDHPAVLMWALGNELDFIQANVKDKYNLKVWDAVNALAQEIHSIDPNHPIMTVVGSINEEKIRDLLTKCPNLDLLGINEYGDLNKIPQWLRQFGWKKPYAVTEWGPTGFWQVRKTPWKAPVEETSSMKADKYHERYDSAIAADKDLCIGSYVFLWRQHQERTHTWFGMFDENGLETEAVDVMHHAWTGEWPANRTPRLDSVKIGNQTAYDGVYLQPGQSYRAAVWVTDPEGDPLRYNWEVLPEGTRFPYGGNGEKRPPALPGLIGAASNRQISFQAPIEEGPYRLFVYAYDDKGHWATANVPFYVKK
;
A
#
# COMPACT_ATOMS: atom_id res chain seq x y z
N MET A 1 74.11 20.79 20.47
CA MET A 1 73.48 19.97 19.43
C MET A 1 71.99 20.24 19.44
N LYS A 2 71.46 20.68 18.30
CA LYS A 2 70.05 21.04 18.08
C LYS A 2 69.25 19.81 17.64
N LEU A 3 67.92 19.88 17.86
CA LEU A 3 66.85 19.27 17.05
C LEU A 3 66.62 17.74 17.27
N ILE A 4 65.42 17.14 17.35
CA ILE A 4 64.03 17.43 16.89
C ILE A 4 63.06 16.66 17.81
N TRP A 5 61.95 17.29 18.22
CA TRP A 5 60.75 16.59 18.72
C TRP A 5 59.88 16.18 17.52
N LEU A 6 59.67 14.89 17.31
CA LEU A 6 58.73 14.38 16.30
C LEU A 6 57.32 14.39 16.88
N PHE A 7 56.48 15.30 16.39
CA PHE A 7 55.02 15.22 16.52
C PHE A 7 54.47 14.21 15.51
N LEU A 8 53.87 13.14 16.00
CA LEU A 8 53.05 12.22 15.20
C LEU A 8 51.67 12.87 14.96
N LEU A 9 51.43 13.34 13.74
CA LEU A 9 50.10 13.71 13.27
C LEU A 9 49.27 12.42 13.05
N PRO A 10 47.99 12.35 13.49
CA PRO A 10 47.11 11.28 13.05
C PRO A 10 46.73 11.51 11.59
N LEU A 11 47.01 10.51 10.75
CA LEU A 11 46.58 10.46 9.36
C LEU A 11 45.05 10.29 9.34
N LEU A 12 44.32 11.38 9.10
CA LEU A 12 42.90 11.32 8.74
C LEU A 12 42.80 10.62 7.38
N ILE A 13 42.48 9.32 7.40
CA ILE A 13 42.03 8.60 6.22
C ILE A 13 40.63 9.15 5.90
N GLY A 14 40.58 10.18 5.07
CA GLY A 14 39.34 10.59 4.44
C GLY A 14 38.81 9.43 3.64
N GLN A 15 37.69 8.84 4.07
CA GLN A 15 36.88 8.03 3.17
C GLN A 15 36.41 8.94 2.05
N SER A 16 37.09 8.87 0.92
CA SER A 16 36.55 9.34 -0.35
C SER A 16 35.27 8.55 -0.59
N ALA A 17 34.13 9.18 -0.30
CA ALA A 17 32.85 8.78 -0.86
C ALA A 17 33.04 8.86 -2.38
N HIS A 18 33.36 7.74 -3.02
CA HIS A 18 33.27 7.64 -4.46
C HIS A 18 31.80 7.85 -4.79
N ALA A 19 31.48 9.06 -5.26
CA ALA A 19 30.29 9.32 -6.02
C ALA A 19 30.32 8.35 -7.21
N GLN A 20 29.65 7.22 -7.05
CA GLN A 20 29.44 6.28 -8.13
C GLN A 20 28.62 7.05 -9.15
N ALA A 21 29.21 7.33 -10.32
CA ALA A 21 28.55 8.10 -11.36
C ALA A 21 27.13 7.58 -11.58
N ASP A 22 26.16 8.51 -11.57
CA ASP A 22 24.71 8.31 -11.72
C ASP A 22 24.36 7.69 -13.07
N LYS A 23 24.65 6.40 -13.22
CA LYS A 23 24.32 5.62 -14.42
C LYS A 23 22.91 5.02 -14.27
N PRO A 24 22.18 4.85 -15.38
CA PRO A 24 20.92 4.11 -15.37
C PRO A 24 21.13 2.71 -14.77
N LEU A 25 20.13 2.21 -14.03
CA LEU A 25 20.19 0.85 -13.52
C LEU A 25 20.13 -0.14 -14.68
N THR A 26 20.89 -1.23 -14.59
CA THR A 26 20.65 -2.39 -15.45
C THR A 26 19.78 -3.38 -14.68
N VAL A 27 18.58 -3.65 -15.17
CA VAL A 27 17.59 -4.50 -14.50
C VAL A 27 17.25 -5.69 -15.37
N GLN A 28 17.41 -6.90 -14.83
CA GLN A 28 17.23 -8.15 -15.57
C GLN A 28 16.38 -9.15 -14.78
N LEU A 29 15.45 -9.80 -15.45
CA LEU A 29 14.74 -10.97 -14.94
C LEU A 29 15.47 -12.22 -15.44
N LYS A 30 16.35 -12.80 -14.61
CA LYS A 30 17.13 -13.98 -15.00
C LYS A 30 16.38 -15.27 -14.68
N PRO A 31 16.12 -16.14 -15.66
CA PRO A 31 15.63 -17.49 -15.39
C PRO A 31 16.60 -18.26 -14.49
N GLN A 32 16.07 -19.03 -13.56
CA GLN A 32 16.80 -19.93 -12.67
C GLN A 32 16.43 -21.39 -12.99
N LYS A 33 17.01 -22.36 -12.27
CA LYS A 33 16.62 -23.78 -12.39
C LYS A 33 15.12 -23.97 -12.11
N SER A 34 14.60 -23.25 -11.12
CA SER A 34 13.17 -23.03 -10.91
C SER A 34 12.92 -21.53 -10.87
N GLY A 35 11.95 -21.05 -11.64
CA GLY A 35 11.51 -19.66 -11.57
C GLY A 35 12.50 -18.61 -12.12
N TYR A 36 12.52 -17.44 -11.49
CA TYR A 36 13.25 -16.25 -11.91
C TYR A 36 13.84 -15.50 -10.73
N GLN A 37 14.89 -14.73 -11.01
CA GLN A 37 15.49 -13.80 -10.05
C GLN A 37 15.60 -12.42 -10.69
N LEU A 38 15.11 -11.40 -9.98
CA LEU A 38 15.37 -10.01 -10.34
C LEU A 38 16.82 -9.64 -9.98
N ILE A 39 17.54 -9.10 -10.95
CA ILE A 39 18.93 -8.66 -10.82
C ILE A 39 19.00 -7.17 -11.12
N VAL A 40 19.56 -6.39 -10.20
CA VAL A 40 19.81 -4.95 -10.37
C VAL A 40 21.31 -4.72 -10.28
N ASN A 41 21.91 -4.13 -11.31
CA ASN A 41 23.37 -3.91 -11.40
C ASN A 41 24.20 -5.15 -11.03
N ASN A 42 23.82 -6.30 -11.61
CA ASN A 42 24.44 -7.62 -11.39
C ASN A 42 24.31 -8.19 -9.97
N LYS A 43 23.45 -7.63 -9.12
CA LYS A 43 23.18 -8.15 -7.77
C LYS A 43 21.74 -8.67 -7.65
N PRO A 44 21.50 -9.79 -6.96
CA PRO A 44 20.15 -10.21 -6.61
C PRO A 44 19.37 -9.10 -5.92
N TYR A 45 18.12 -8.93 -6.31
CA TYR A 45 17.24 -7.90 -5.78
C TYR A 45 15.87 -8.51 -5.49
N PHE A 46 15.35 -8.26 -4.30
CA PHE A 46 13.96 -8.56 -3.95
C PHE A 46 13.29 -7.27 -3.55
N ILE A 47 12.12 -7.00 -4.12
CA ILE A 47 11.43 -5.73 -3.92
C ILE A 47 10.80 -5.72 -2.52
N LYS A 48 11.32 -4.82 -1.67
CA LYS A 48 10.81 -4.48 -0.34
C LYS A 48 10.23 -3.07 -0.44
N GLY A 49 9.09 -2.98 -1.10
CA GLY A 49 8.57 -1.72 -1.60
C GLY A 49 7.36 -1.18 -0.85
N ALA A 50 7.07 0.10 -1.08
CA ALA A 50 5.84 0.76 -0.67
C ALA A 50 5.17 1.51 -1.85
N VAL A 51 3.85 1.62 -1.82
CA VAL A 51 3.10 2.46 -2.78
C VAL A 51 3.12 3.91 -2.31
N GLY A 52 3.52 4.83 -3.18
CA GLY A 52 3.56 6.27 -2.90
C GLY A 52 4.98 6.83 -2.69
N SER A 53 5.05 8.07 -2.21
CA SER A 53 6.31 8.84 -2.06
C SER A 53 6.42 9.59 -0.72
N ASP A 54 5.59 9.19 0.24
CA ASP A 54 5.52 9.76 1.58
C ASP A 54 6.45 8.98 2.53
N TYR A 55 6.93 9.64 3.60
CA TYR A 55 7.78 9.03 4.64
C TYR A 55 8.91 8.12 4.10
N LEU A 56 9.63 8.58 3.06
CA LEU A 56 10.63 7.75 2.38
C LEU A 56 11.88 7.50 3.23
N GLU A 57 12.20 8.44 4.11
CA GLU A 57 13.27 8.33 5.08
C GLU A 57 12.98 7.17 6.04
N LYS A 58 11.72 7.07 6.53
CA LYS A 58 11.26 5.94 7.35
C LYS A 58 11.25 4.64 6.56
N LEU A 59 10.77 4.66 5.31
CA LEU A 59 10.80 3.48 4.43
C LEU A 59 12.23 2.93 4.30
N LYS A 60 13.20 3.81 4.03
CA LYS A 60 14.61 3.44 3.93
C LYS A 60 15.16 2.92 5.26
N GLN A 61 14.87 3.62 6.35
CA GLN A 61 15.30 3.26 7.70
C GLN A 61 14.82 1.86 8.10
N TYR A 62 13.60 1.48 7.72
CA TYR A 62 13.00 0.20 8.08
C TYR A 62 13.33 -0.93 7.09
N GLY A 63 14.31 -0.73 6.20
CA GLY A 63 14.81 -1.77 5.29
C GLY A 63 14.08 -1.84 3.94
N GLY A 64 13.16 -0.91 3.67
CA GLY A 64 12.56 -0.73 2.36
C GLY A 64 13.60 -0.26 1.33
N ASN A 65 13.44 -0.72 0.09
CA ASN A 65 14.39 -0.46 -1.00
C ASN A 65 13.77 0.11 -2.27
N SER A 66 12.44 0.16 -2.37
CA SER A 66 11.77 0.63 -3.58
C SER A 66 10.44 1.32 -3.30
N ILE A 67 10.00 2.17 -4.23
CA ILE A 67 8.64 2.72 -4.26
C ILE A 67 7.94 2.43 -5.58
N ARG A 68 6.61 2.37 -5.55
CA ARG A 68 5.76 2.42 -6.73
C ARG A 68 5.12 3.80 -6.80
N ALA A 69 5.54 4.60 -7.77
CA ALA A 69 5.17 6.01 -7.86
C ALA A 69 5.21 6.51 -9.31
N ASN A 70 4.83 7.77 -9.55
CA ASN A 70 5.02 8.41 -10.86
C ASN A 70 6.46 8.94 -11.01
N SER A 71 6.83 9.30 -12.24
CA SER A 71 8.19 9.75 -12.59
C SER A 71 8.68 10.99 -11.82
N ARG A 72 7.79 11.82 -11.26
CA ARG A 72 8.19 12.99 -10.46
C ARG A 72 8.85 12.62 -9.13
N SER A 73 8.76 11.36 -8.71
CA SER A 73 9.35 10.87 -7.45
C SER A 73 10.78 10.37 -7.61
N LEU A 74 11.33 10.36 -8.83
CA LEU A 74 12.62 9.75 -9.14
C LEU A 74 13.78 10.42 -8.38
N ASP A 75 13.88 11.74 -8.38
CA ASP A 75 14.96 12.46 -7.68
C ASP A 75 14.91 12.21 -6.16
N LYS A 76 13.71 12.30 -5.57
CA LYS A 76 13.52 12.10 -4.13
C LYS A 76 13.85 10.65 -3.72
N ALA A 77 13.43 9.67 -4.52
CA ALA A 77 13.76 8.26 -4.28
C ALA A 77 15.28 8.03 -4.40
N HIS A 78 15.89 8.59 -5.45
CA HIS A 78 17.32 8.45 -5.71
C HIS A 78 18.18 9.03 -4.59
N ALA A 79 17.82 10.20 -4.06
CA ALA A 79 18.52 10.82 -2.94
C ALA A 79 18.60 9.94 -1.68
N LEU A 80 17.68 8.97 -1.54
CA LEU A 80 17.63 8.02 -0.44
C LEU A 80 18.15 6.61 -0.83
N GLY A 81 18.65 6.46 -2.06
CA GLY A 81 19.06 5.17 -2.61
C GLY A 81 17.92 4.17 -2.72
N LEU A 82 16.72 4.64 -3.09
CA LEU A 82 15.54 3.84 -3.39
C LEU A 82 15.33 3.74 -4.91
N THR A 83 14.80 2.62 -5.36
CA THR A 83 14.42 2.40 -6.76
C THR A 83 12.92 2.61 -6.98
N VAL A 84 12.48 2.89 -8.21
CA VAL A 84 11.11 3.26 -8.54
C VAL A 84 10.53 2.33 -9.60
N LEU A 85 9.45 1.62 -9.25
CA LEU A 85 8.50 1.12 -10.26
C LEU A 85 7.68 2.32 -10.73
N VAL A 86 7.94 2.78 -11.96
CA VAL A 86 7.34 4.01 -12.47
C VAL A 86 5.97 3.70 -13.08
N ASN A 87 4.91 4.22 -12.46
CA ASN A 87 3.55 4.18 -12.97
C ASN A 87 3.42 5.12 -14.18
N LEU A 88 3.30 4.54 -15.38
CA LEU A 88 3.03 5.25 -16.62
C LEU A 88 1.53 5.48 -16.79
N PRO A 89 1.10 6.66 -17.27
CA PRO A 89 -0.30 7.09 -17.24
C PRO A 89 -1.13 6.51 -18.40
N VAL A 90 -1.19 5.18 -18.50
CA VAL A 90 -2.16 4.48 -19.35
C VAL A 90 -3.51 4.50 -18.63
N ARG A 91 -4.56 4.99 -19.29
CA ARG A 91 -5.88 5.23 -18.69
C ARG A 91 -6.82 4.07 -18.92
N ALA A 92 -7.67 3.79 -17.94
CA ALA A 92 -8.74 2.79 -18.07
C ALA A 92 -10.00 3.39 -18.70
N GLU A 93 -10.91 2.55 -19.20
CA GLU A 93 -12.22 3.01 -19.70
C GLU A 93 -13.03 3.75 -18.62
N ARG A 94 -12.90 3.33 -17.35
CA ARG A 94 -13.56 4.00 -16.21
C ARG A 94 -13.16 5.46 -16.06
N ASP A 95 -12.00 5.85 -16.59
CA ASP A 95 -11.50 7.23 -16.54
C ASP A 95 -11.92 8.02 -17.79
N GLY A 96 -12.77 7.46 -18.65
CA GLY A 96 -13.25 8.07 -19.90
C GLY A 96 -12.37 7.81 -21.12
N MET A 97 -11.45 6.83 -21.07
CA MET A 97 -10.65 6.44 -22.22
C MET A 97 -11.47 5.60 -23.21
N ASN A 98 -11.49 5.98 -24.50
CA ASN A 98 -12.12 5.19 -25.55
C ASN A 98 -11.06 4.46 -26.38
N TYR A 99 -10.97 3.14 -26.23
CA TYR A 99 -10.00 2.32 -26.98
C TYR A 99 -10.44 1.99 -28.42
N ASP A 100 -11.64 2.40 -28.83
CA ASP A 100 -12.07 2.36 -30.23
C ASP A 100 -11.69 3.64 -31.00
N ASP A 101 -11.29 4.71 -30.30
CA ASP A 101 -10.79 5.96 -30.90
C ASP A 101 -9.26 5.88 -31.09
N ALA A 102 -8.84 5.64 -32.33
CA ALA A 102 -7.43 5.53 -32.67
C ALA A 102 -6.63 6.82 -32.40
N ALA A 103 -7.25 8.00 -32.50
CA ALA A 103 -6.57 9.26 -32.21
C ALA A 103 -6.34 9.43 -30.70
N ALA A 104 -7.34 9.08 -29.88
CA ALA A 104 -7.18 9.08 -28.43
C ALA A 104 -6.11 8.08 -27.97
N VAL A 105 -6.13 6.85 -28.50
CA VAL A 105 -5.10 5.83 -28.21
C VAL A 105 -3.71 6.33 -28.60
N ARG A 106 -3.57 6.96 -29.78
CA ARG A 106 -2.30 7.52 -30.23
C ARG A 106 -1.80 8.65 -29.33
N GLN A 107 -2.69 9.55 -28.92
CA GLN A 107 -2.33 10.65 -28.03
C GLN A 107 -1.82 10.15 -26.67
N GLN A 108 -2.50 9.16 -26.08
CA GLN A 108 -2.03 8.52 -24.84
C GLN A 108 -0.68 7.86 -25.04
N HIS A 109 -0.52 7.13 -26.15
CA HIS A 109 0.72 6.46 -26.50
C HIS A 109 1.89 7.46 -26.55
N ASP A 110 1.75 8.54 -27.32
CA ASP A 110 2.80 9.56 -27.46
C ASP A 110 3.15 10.22 -26.11
N LYS A 111 2.15 10.45 -25.24
CA LYS A 111 2.37 10.98 -23.88
C LYS A 111 3.17 10.01 -22.99
N VAL A 112 2.89 8.72 -23.06
CA VAL A 112 3.64 7.71 -22.29
C VAL A 112 5.07 7.63 -22.80
N MET A 113 5.27 7.58 -24.11
CA MET A 113 6.60 7.51 -24.71
C MET A 113 7.45 8.74 -24.40
N GLU A 114 6.84 9.93 -24.31
CA GLU A 114 7.56 11.14 -23.89
C GLU A 114 8.12 11.01 -22.46
N ILE A 115 7.32 10.50 -21.51
CA ILE A 115 7.79 10.27 -20.14
C ILE A 115 8.97 9.30 -20.13
N VAL A 116 8.88 8.19 -20.87
CA VAL A 116 9.96 7.19 -20.95
C VAL A 116 11.23 7.81 -21.54
N ARG A 117 11.14 8.52 -22.67
CA ARG A 117 12.31 9.18 -23.29
C ARG A 117 13.00 10.15 -22.34
N GLN A 118 12.21 10.89 -21.54
CA GLN A 118 12.75 11.85 -20.58
C GLN A 118 13.38 11.21 -19.35
N THR A 119 12.97 9.99 -18.96
CA THR A 119 13.28 9.46 -17.63
C THR A 119 13.97 8.10 -17.61
N LYS A 120 14.06 7.39 -18.75
CA LYS A 120 14.70 6.06 -18.85
C LYS A 120 16.14 6.01 -18.37
N ASP A 121 16.88 7.11 -18.47
CA ASP A 121 18.28 7.16 -18.06
C ASP A 121 18.46 7.57 -16.59
N HIS A 122 17.37 7.80 -15.85
CA HIS A 122 17.44 8.17 -14.44
C HIS A 122 17.89 6.97 -13.58
N PRO A 123 18.89 7.13 -12.69
CA PRO A 123 19.49 6.04 -11.88
C PRO A 123 18.56 5.38 -10.86
N ALA A 124 17.29 5.79 -10.78
CA ALA A 124 16.31 5.24 -9.85
C ALA A 124 15.20 4.46 -10.54
N VAL A 125 15.09 4.49 -11.88
CA VAL A 125 14.09 3.68 -12.58
C VAL A 125 14.43 2.21 -12.36
N LEU A 126 13.49 1.45 -11.78
CA LEU A 126 13.60 0.00 -11.65
C LEU A 126 12.95 -0.69 -12.84
N MET A 127 11.69 -0.32 -13.10
CA MET A 127 10.78 -0.97 -14.04
C MET A 127 9.66 0.00 -14.42
N TRP A 128 8.93 -0.32 -15.48
CA TRP A 128 7.78 0.43 -15.96
C TRP A 128 6.47 -0.32 -15.67
N ALA A 129 5.49 0.37 -15.08
CA ALA A 129 4.11 -0.12 -14.95
C ALA A 129 3.18 0.62 -15.93
N LEU A 130 2.74 -0.08 -16.97
CA LEU A 130 1.79 0.41 -17.97
C LEU A 130 0.36 0.37 -17.43
N GLY A 131 -0.04 1.45 -16.76
CA GLY A 131 -1.38 1.62 -16.20
C GLY A 131 -1.62 0.85 -14.90
N ASN A 132 -2.82 1.05 -14.35
CA ASN A 132 -3.28 0.40 -13.11
C ASN A 132 -4.71 -0.10 -13.27
N GLU A 133 -4.90 -1.41 -13.15
CA GLU A 133 -6.18 -2.10 -13.20
C GLU A 133 -7.00 -1.68 -14.43
N LEU A 134 -6.38 -1.65 -15.61
CA LEU A 134 -7.00 -1.11 -16.82
C LEU A 134 -8.30 -1.83 -17.21
N ASP A 135 -8.45 -3.06 -16.71
CA ASP A 135 -9.59 -3.96 -16.82
C ASP A 135 -10.72 -3.69 -15.82
N PHE A 136 -10.48 -2.89 -14.77
CA PHE A 136 -11.50 -2.62 -13.76
C PHE A 136 -12.56 -1.65 -14.30
N ILE A 137 -13.79 -2.17 -14.36
CA ILE A 137 -15.02 -1.45 -14.66
C ILE A 137 -16.02 -1.72 -13.54
N GLN A 138 -16.75 -0.68 -13.13
CA GLN A 138 -17.81 -0.84 -12.14
C GLN A 138 -18.94 -1.68 -12.74
N ALA A 139 -19.40 -2.71 -12.01
CA ALA A 139 -20.37 -3.69 -12.49
C ALA A 139 -21.71 -3.09 -12.97
N ASN A 140 -22.07 -1.90 -12.51
CA ASN A 140 -23.27 -1.17 -12.92
C ASN A 140 -23.08 -0.30 -14.18
N VAL A 141 -21.87 -0.24 -14.74
CA VAL A 141 -21.53 0.60 -15.91
C VAL A 141 -21.49 -0.24 -17.18
N LYS A 142 -20.75 -1.35 -17.18
CA LYS A 142 -20.55 -2.22 -18.35
C LYS A 142 -20.07 -3.59 -17.90
N ASP A 143 -20.52 -4.64 -18.58
CA ASP A 143 -20.23 -6.03 -18.21
C ASP A 143 -18.76 -6.44 -18.46
N LYS A 144 -18.13 -5.90 -19.51
CA LYS A 144 -16.77 -6.23 -19.93
C LYS A 144 -15.99 -5.01 -20.39
N TYR A 145 -14.69 -5.00 -20.13
CA TYR A 145 -13.79 -3.98 -20.63
C TYR A 145 -13.39 -4.23 -22.10
N ASN A 146 -12.99 -3.17 -22.81
CA ASN A 146 -12.56 -3.24 -24.20
C ASN A 146 -11.17 -3.87 -24.29
N LEU A 147 -11.08 -5.08 -24.87
CA LEU A 147 -9.82 -5.83 -25.02
C LEU A 147 -8.73 -5.10 -25.84
N LYS A 148 -9.08 -4.06 -26.63
CA LYS A 148 -8.11 -3.21 -27.33
C LYS A 148 -7.18 -2.46 -26.37
N VAL A 149 -7.54 -2.36 -25.09
CA VAL A 149 -6.62 -1.85 -24.05
C VAL A 149 -5.33 -2.66 -24.00
N TRP A 150 -5.42 -3.98 -24.18
CA TRP A 150 -4.25 -4.86 -24.16
C TRP A 150 -3.41 -4.76 -25.44
N ASP A 151 -4.05 -4.51 -26.58
CA ASP A 151 -3.33 -4.20 -27.81
C ASP A 151 -2.52 -2.90 -27.65
N ALA A 152 -3.09 -1.87 -27.02
CA ALA A 152 -2.40 -0.61 -26.72
C ALA A 152 -1.26 -0.77 -25.71
N VAL A 153 -1.47 -1.55 -24.64
CA VAL A 153 -0.42 -1.90 -23.65
C VAL A 153 0.73 -2.64 -24.32
N ASN A 154 0.44 -3.61 -25.18
CA ASN A 154 1.47 -4.40 -25.86
C ASN A 154 2.29 -3.56 -26.86
N ALA A 155 1.63 -2.64 -27.57
CA ALA A 155 2.31 -1.70 -28.47
C ALA A 155 3.28 -0.79 -27.71
N LEU A 156 2.86 -0.25 -26.55
CA LEU A 156 3.73 0.52 -25.68
C LEU A 156 4.91 -0.30 -25.17
N ALA A 157 4.68 -1.52 -24.69
CA ALA A 157 5.76 -2.39 -24.22
C ALA A 157 6.81 -2.64 -25.32
N GLN A 158 6.35 -2.94 -26.54
CA GLN A 158 7.23 -3.14 -27.69
C GLN A 158 8.07 -1.90 -28.03
N GLU A 159 7.48 -0.70 -28.06
CA GLU A 159 8.22 0.52 -28.38
C GLU A 159 9.20 0.91 -27.26
N ILE A 160 8.79 0.77 -25.99
CA ILE A 160 9.66 1.04 -24.84
C ILE A 160 10.91 0.14 -24.88
N HIS A 161 10.76 -1.17 -25.13
CA HIS A 161 11.92 -2.07 -25.27
C HIS A 161 12.91 -1.63 -26.34
N SER A 162 12.47 -0.94 -27.39
CA SER A 162 13.36 -0.45 -28.46
C SER A 162 14.22 0.75 -28.06
N ILE A 163 13.77 1.54 -27.08
CA ILE A 163 14.47 2.75 -26.62
C ILE A 163 15.08 2.63 -25.22
N ASP A 164 14.60 1.67 -24.42
CA ASP A 164 15.02 1.38 -23.06
C ASP A 164 15.23 -0.14 -22.89
N PRO A 165 16.43 -0.64 -23.19
CA PRO A 165 16.76 -2.06 -23.01
C PRO A 165 17.08 -2.42 -21.55
N ASN A 166 17.05 -1.46 -20.62
CA ASN A 166 17.55 -1.64 -19.26
C ASN A 166 16.46 -2.01 -18.25
N HIS A 167 15.20 -1.65 -18.50
CA HIS A 167 14.13 -1.73 -17.49
C HIS A 167 12.96 -2.61 -17.96
N PRO A 168 12.62 -3.68 -17.20
CA PRO A 168 11.46 -4.51 -17.48
C PRO A 168 10.12 -3.78 -17.39
N ILE A 169 9.13 -4.30 -18.10
CA ILE A 169 7.81 -3.69 -18.27
C ILE A 169 6.72 -4.64 -17.79
N MET A 170 5.83 -4.14 -16.92
CA MET A 170 4.60 -4.81 -16.50
C MET A 170 3.36 -3.97 -16.83
N THR A 171 2.20 -4.61 -16.83
CA THR A 171 0.93 -3.92 -16.52
C THR A 171 0.46 -4.39 -15.15
N VAL A 172 -0.34 -3.56 -14.48
CA VAL A 172 -0.89 -3.87 -13.16
C VAL A 172 -2.37 -4.22 -13.30
N VAL A 173 -2.78 -5.38 -12.79
CA VAL A 173 -4.17 -5.82 -12.71
C VAL A 173 -4.61 -5.97 -11.26
N GLY A 174 -5.91 -5.86 -11.01
CA GLY A 174 -6.50 -6.20 -9.70
C GLY A 174 -6.59 -7.71 -9.51
N SER A 175 -7.50 -8.16 -8.65
CA SER A 175 -7.79 -9.59 -8.45
C SER A 175 -7.88 -10.34 -9.79
N ILE A 176 -7.06 -11.39 -9.89
CA ILE A 176 -6.88 -12.18 -11.11
C ILE A 176 -7.94 -13.27 -11.23
N ASN A 177 -8.26 -13.63 -12.46
CA ASN A 177 -9.04 -14.82 -12.79
C ASN A 177 -8.50 -15.42 -14.10
N GLU A 178 -8.97 -16.61 -14.44
CA GLU A 178 -8.47 -17.34 -15.61
C GLU A 178 -8.67 -16.56 -16.93
N GLU A 179 -9.83 -15.89 -17.10
CA GLU A 179 -10.14 -15.10 -18.30
C GLU A 179 -9.13 -13.95 -18.48
N LYS A 180 -8.88 -13.17 -17.43
CA LYS A 180 -7.91 -12.05 -17.47
C LYS A 180 -6.50 -12.52 -17.79
N ILE A 181 -6.04 -13.61 -17.16
CA ILE A 181 -4.70 -14.14 -17.42
C ILE A 181 -4.59 -14.62 -18.87
N ARG A 182 -5.64 -15.26 -19.41
CA ARG A 182 -5.69 -15.71 -20.81
C ARG A 182 -5.65 -14.53 -21.78
N ASP A 183 -6.38 -13.45 -21.49
CA ASP A 183 -6.35 -12.22 -22.29
C ASP A 183 -4.94 -11.65 -22.35
N LEU A 184 -4.27 -11.51 -21.20
CA LEU A 184 -2.90 -10.98 -21.12
C LEU A 184 -1.87 -11.89 -21.83
N LEU A 185 -1.96 -13.21 -21.66
CA LEU A 185 -1.09 -14.16 -22.35
C LEU A 185 -1.22 -14.07 -23.87
N THR A 186 -2.43 -13.78 -24.36
CA THR A 186 -2.71 -13.70 -25.80
C THR A 186 -2.37 -12.33 -26.38
N LYS A 187 -2.67 -11.26 -25.65
CA LYS A 187 -2.65 -9.89 -26.16
C LYS A 187 -1.40 -9.10 -25.78
N CYS A 188 -0.69 -9.50 -24.72
CA CYS A 188 0.46 -8.77 -24.19
C CYS A 188 1.76 -9.61 -24.15
N PRO A 189 2.20 -10.23 -25.26
CA PRO A 189 3.42 -11.03 -25.29
C PRO A 189 4.69 -10.25 -24.89
N ASN A 190 4.72 -8.92 -25.10
CA ASN A 190 5.87 -8.06 -24.81
C ASN A 190 5.95 -7.59 -23.34
N LEU A 191 5.04 -7.99 -22.45
CA LEU A 191 5.22 -7.74 -21.02
C LEU A 191 6.26 -8.70 -20.43
N ASP A 192 7.19 -8.21 -19.63
CA ASP A 192 8.23 -9.02 -19.02
C ASP A 192 7.74 -9.76 -17.78
N LEU A 193 6.78 -9.16 -17.08
CA LEU A 193 6.19 -9.64 -15.83
C LEU A 193 4.78 -9.06 -15.60
N LEU A 194 4.10 -9.58 -14.59
CA LEU A 194 2.78 -9.11 -14.17
C LEU A 194 2.85 -8.32 -12.85
N GLY A 195 2.16 -7.19 -12.78
CA GLY A 195 1.86 -6.51 -11.52
C GLY A 195 0.47 -6.91 -11.03
N ILE A 196 0.34 -7.21 -9.74
CA ILE A 196 -0.93 -7.65 -9.13
C ILE A 196 -1.24 -6.80 -7.92
N ASN A 197 -2.41 -6.18 -7.91
CA ASN A 197 -3.00 -5.57 -6.72
C ASN A 197 -3.95 -6.59 -6.08
N GLU A 198 -3.66 -7.01 -4.85
CA GLU A 198 -4.50 -7.98 -4.14
C GLU A 198 -4.40 -7.79 -2.62
N TYR A 199 -5.51 -8.04 -1.93
CA TYR A 199 -5.72 -7.75 -0.51
C TYR A 199 -6.10 -9.03 0.23
N GLY A 200 -7.40 -9.28 0.41
CA GLY A 200 -7.95 -10.42 1.14
C GLY A 200 -7.52 -11.79 0.63
N ASP A 201 -7.29 -11.93 -0.68
CA ASP A 201 -7.04 -13.21 -1.34
C ASP A 201 -5.57 -13.41 -1.76
N LEU A 202 -4.64 -12.60 -1.21
CA LEU A 202 -3.25 -12.55 -1.66
C LEU A 202 -2.55 -13.92 -1.60
N ASN A 203 -2.85 -14.71 -0.57
CA ASN A 203 -2.31 -16.06 -0.39
C ASN A 203 -2.66 -17.04 -1.52
N LYS A 204 -3.70 -16.75 -2.33
CA LYS A 204 -4.11 -17.61 -3.45
C LYS A 204 -3.38 -17.28 -4.75
N ILE A 205 -2.79 -16.09 -4.87
CA ILE A 205 -2.14 -15.61 -6.09
C ILE A 205 -1.08 -16.59 -6.64
N PRO A 206 -0.14 -17.13 -5.82
CA PRO A 206 0.85 -18.08 -6.31
C PRO A 206 0.23 -19.31 -7.01
N GLN A 207 -0.83 -19.87 -6.43
CA GLN A 207 -1.51 -21.04 -6.97
C GLN A 207 -2.31 -20.70 -8.22
N TRP A 208 -3.07 -19.61 -8.19
CA TRP A 208 -3.90 -19.16 -9.31
C TRP A 208 -3.07 -18.86 -10.55
N LEU A 209 -1.94 -18.16 -10.42
CA LEU A 209 -1.07 -17.90 -11.58
C LEU A 209 -0.59 -19.18 -12.25
N ARG A 210 -0.17 -20.18 -11.47
CA ARG A 210 0.25 -21.50 -11.98
C ARG A 210 -0.92 -22.21 -12.67
N GLN A 211 -2.10 -22.21 -12.05
CA GLN A 211 -3.31 -22.84 -12.60
C GLN A 211 -3.75 -22.17 -13.91
N PHE A 212 -3.68 -20.84 -13.98
CA PHE A 212 -4.10 -20.07 -15.15
C PHE A 212 -3.01 -20.01 -16.24
N GLY A 213 -1.86 -20.65 -16.02
CA GLY A 213 -0.81 -20.82 -17.02
C GLY A 213 0.16 -19.63 -17.15
N TRP A 214 0.20 -18.71 -16.18
CA TRP A 214 1.21 -17.65 -16.16
C TRP A 214 2.57 -18.22 -15.79
N LYS A 215 3.58 -17.99 -16.64
CA LYS A 215 4.93 -18.56 -16.49
C LYS A 215 6.03 -17.51 -16.27
N LYS A 216 5.71 -16.22 -16.43
CA LYS A 216 6.65 -15.11 -16.22
C LYS A 216 6.68 -14.72 -14.74
N PRO A 217 7.67 -13.91 -14.29
CA PRO A 217 7.64 -13.33 -12.95
C PRO A 217 6.39 -12.51 -12.68
N TYR A 218 6.14 -12.23 -11.41
CA TYR A 218 5.19 -11.22 -10.98
C TYR A 218 5.71 -10.45 -9.76
N ALA A 219 5.20 -9.23 -9.59
CA ALA A 219 5.33 -8.46 -8.37
C ALA A 219 3.94 -8.19 -7.81
N VAL A 220 3.81 -8.23 -6.47
CA VAL A 220 2.60 -7.78 -5.80
C VAL A 220 2.68 -6.25 -5.70
N THR A 221 2.05 -5.54 -6.63
CA THR A 221 2.22 -4.09 -6.81
C THR A 221 1.37 -3.23 -5.91
N GLU A 222 0.45 -3.85 -5.18
CA GLU A 222 -0.34 -3.22 -4.12
C GLU A 222 -0.93 -4.33 -3.24
N TRP A 223 -0.64 -4.28 -1.94
CA TRP A 223 -1.24 -5.20 -0.98
C TRP A 223 -1.28 -4.54 0.39
N GLY A 224 -2.31 -4.85 1.17
CA GLY A 224 -2.60 -4.14 2.41
C GLY A 224 -3.41 -4.98 3.39
N PRO A 225 -4.21 -4.36 4.28
CA PRO A 225 -5.21 -5.04 5.09
C PRO A 225 -6.40 -5.50 4.23
N THR A 226 -7.43 -6.07 4.85
CA THR A 226 -8.62 -6.51 4.10
C THR A 226 -9.38 -5.31 3.52
N GLY A 227 -9.77 -5.39 2.24
CA GLY A 227 -10.53 -4.32 1.60
C GLY A 227 -11.94 -4.18 2.19
N PHE A 228 -12.51 -2.95 2.20
CA PHE A 228 -13.88 -2.71 2.70
C PHE A 228 -14.97 -3.47 1.94
N TRP A 229 -14.67 -3.96 0.74
CA TRP A 229 -15.55 -4.82 -0.05
C TRP A 229 -15.49 -6.30 0.37
N GLN A 230 -14.45 -6.72 1.09
CA GLN A 230 -14.20 -8.11 1.52
C GLN A 230 -14.63 -8.39 2.98
N VAL A 231 -14.86 -7.35 3.78
CA VAL A 231 -15.26 -7.50 5.19
C VAL A 231 -16.76 -7.71 5.38
N ARG A 232 -17.15 -8.22 6.55
CA ARG A 232 -18.55 -8.25 6.99
C ARG A 232 -19.11 -6.83 7.05
N LYS A 233 -20.39 -6.69 6.70
CA LYS A 233 -21.13 -5.43 6.77
C LYS A 233 -22.22 -5.51 7.84
N THR A 234 -22.50 -4.38 8.50
CA THR A 234 -23.63 -4.24 9.43
C THR A 234 -24.98 -4.39 8.70
N PRO A 235 -26.12 -4.52 9.42
CA PRO A 235 -27.44 -4.54 8.78
C PRO A 235 -27.72 -3.32 7.88
N TRP A 236 -27.20 -2.14 8.25
CA TRP A 236 -27.26 -0.91 7.44
C TRP A 236 -26.09 -0.74 6.45
N LYS A 237 -25.40 -1.84 6.13
CA LYS A 237 -24.36 -1.95 5.09
C LYS A 237 -23.06 -1.18 5.33
N ALA A 238 -22.82 -0.66 6.54
CA ALA A 238 -21.51 -0.12 6.90
C ALA A 238 -20.49 -1.26 7.00
N PRO A 239 -19.30 -1.17 6.38
CA PRO A 239 -18.29 -2.21 6.47
C PRO A 239 -17.63 -2.18 7.86
N VAL A 240 -17.46 -3.36 8.45
CA VAL A 240 -16.80 -3.53 9.76
C VAL A 240 -15.30 -3.48 9.55
N GLU A 241 -14.65 -2.49 10.16
CA GLU A 241 -13.21 -2.29 10.04
C GLU A 241 -12.48 -3.11 11.08
N GLU A 242 -11.35 -3.67 10.67
CA GLU A 242 -10.45 -4.44 11.53
C GLU A 242 -9.69 -3.51 12.50
N THR A 243 -9.34 -4.00 13.68
CA THR A 243 -8.44 -3.26 14.56
C THR A 243 -7.05 -3.13 13.91
N SER A 244 -6.28 -2.13 14.31
CA SER A 244 -4.88 -1.98 13.89
C SER A 244 -4.05 -3.26 14.09
N SER A 245 -4.25 -4.00 15.18
CA SER A 245 -3.54 -5.27 15.41
C SER A 245 -4.01 -6.41 14.52
N MET A 246 -5.32 -6.52 14.26
CA MET A 246 -5.84 -7.48 13.27
C MET A 246 -5.28 -7.19 11.87
N LYS A 247 -5.14 -5.90 11.51
CA LYS A 247 -4.51 -5.50 10.25
C LYS A 247 -3.03 -5.92 10.23
N ALA A 248 -2.27 -5.64 11.29
CA ALA A 248 -0.88 -6.02 11.41
C ALA A 248 -0.66 -7.54 11.28
N ASP A 249 -1.49 -8.34 11.95
CA ASP A 249 -1.47 -9.81 11.82
C ASP A 249 -1.67 -10.25 10.36
N LYS A 250 -2.58 -9.59 9.63
CA LYS A 250 -2.83 -9.86 8.21
C LYS A 250 -1.68 -9.44 7.31
N TYR A 251 -1.01 -8.32 7.60
CA TYR A 251 0.20 -7.94 6.87
C TYR A 251 1.27 -9.01 7.02
N HIS A 252 1.49 -9.50 8.25
CA HIS A 252 2.47 -10.53 8.54
C HIS A 252 2.14 -11.84 7.81
N GLU A 253 0.91 -12.34 7.98
CA GLU A 253 0.42 -13.57 7.33
C GLU A 253 0.57 -13.51 5.81
N ARG A 254 0.14 -12.39 5.19
CA ARG A 254 0.15 -12.22 3.74
C ARG A 254 1.56 -12.10 3.17
N TYR A 255 2.45 -11.40 3.88
CA TYR A 255 3.85 -11.34 3.48
C TYR A 255 4.47 -12.74 3.47
N ASP A 256 4.34 -13.47 4.57
CA ASP A 256 4.97 -14.78 4.72
C ASP A 256 4.39 -15.83 3.76
N SER A 257 3.06 -15.91 3.67
CA SER A 257 2.38 -16.98 2.93
C SER A 257 2.30 -16.77 1.42
N ALA A 258 2.39 -15.52 0.95
CA ALA A 258 2.19 -15.20 -0.47
C ALA A 258 3.42 -14.59 -1.15
N ILE A 259 4.09 -13.66 -0.46
CA ILE A 259 5.19 -12.87 -1.04
C ILE A 259 6.52 -13.56 -0.82
N ALA A 260 6.85 -13.86 0.44
CA ALA A 260 8.11 -14.53 0.80
C ALA A 260 8.10 -16.03 0.48
N ALA A 261 6.93 -16.66 0.45
CA ALA A 261 6.77 -18.08 0.15
C ALA A 261 7.05 -18.43 -1.31
N ASP A 262 6.60 -17.61 -2.28
CA ASP A 262 6.77 -17.91 -3.71
C ASP A 262 8.14 -17.45 -4.23
N LYS A 263 9.16 -18.29 -3.97
CA LYS A 263 10.54 -18.05 -4.39
C LYS A 263 10.79 -18.31 -5.88
N ASP A 264 9.80 -18.84 -6.61
CA ASP A 264 9.95 -19.15 -8.03
C ASP A 264 9.59 -17.93 -8.88
N LEU A 265 8.39 -17.36 -8.70
CA LEU A 265 7.87 -16.33 -9.61
C LEU A 265 7.71 -14.95 -8.96
N CYS A 266 7.61 -14.86 -7.63
CA CYS A 266 7.46 -13.57 -6.97
C CYS A 266 8.81 -12.87 -6.82
N ILE A 267 8.95 -11.66 -7.37
CA ILE A 267 10.16 -10.84 -7.25
C ILE A 267 10.07 -9.78 -6.15
N GLY A 268 8.99 -9.79 -5.38
CA GLY A 268 8.74 -8.90 -4.25
C GLY A 268 7.43 -8.13 -4.37
N SER A 269 7.31 -7.06 -3.58
CA SER A 269 6.02 -6.41 -3.36
C SER A 269 6.10 -4.92 -2.99
N TYR A 270 4.95 -4.24 -3.10
CA TYR A 270 4.74 -2.86 -2.69
C TYR A 270 3.57 -2.76 -1.72
N VAL A 271 3.88 -2.50 -0.44
CA VAL A 271 2.89 -2.40 0.65
C VAL A 271 2.02 -1.15 0.50
N PHE A 272 0.74 -1.27 0.82
CA PHE A 272 -0.28 -0.23 0.71
C PHE A 272 -1.10 -0.11 2.01
N LEU A 273 -1.23 1.06 2.63
CA LEU A 273 -0.83 2.39 2.13
C LEU A 273 0.18 3.05 3.06
N TRP A 274 1.40 3.27 2.56
CA TRP A 274 2.52 3.90 3.28
C TRP A 274 2.36 5.42 3.41
N ARG A 275 1.23 5.86 3.95
CA ARG A 275 0.88 7.25 4.30
C ARG A 275 -0.42 7.26 5.09
N GLN A 276 -0.88 8.45 5.46
CA GLN A 276 -2.26 8.69 5.85
C GLN A 276 -3.12 8.91 4.59
N HIS A 277 -4.33 8.35 4.55
CA HIS A 277 -5.31 8.60 3.49
C HIS A 277 -6.73 8.34 3.99
N GLN A 278 -7.67 9.18 3.58
CA GLN A 278 -9.10 8.91 3.78
C GLN A 278 -9.60 7.97 2.69
N GLU A 279 -10.02 6.77 3.08
CA GLU A 279 -10.70 5.84 2.18
C GLU A 279 -11.64 4.95 2.99
N ARG A 280 -12.95 5.16 2.84
CA ARG A 280 -14.01 4.65 3.74
C ARG A 280 -13.96 5.24 5.16
N THR A 281 -12.81 5.14 5.80
CA THR A 281 -12.46 5.76 7.09
C THR A 281 -11.04 6.30 7.00
N HIS A 282 -10.64 7.19 7.91
CA HIS A 282 -9.27 7.71 7.96
C HIS A 282 -8.27 6.70 8.54
N THR A 283 -8.74 5.54 9.00
CA THR A 283 -7.92 4.47 9.57
C THR A 283 -7.85 3.22 8.69
N TRP A 284 -8.60 3.15 7.56
CA TRP A 284 -8.79 1.88 6.85
C TRP A 284 -7.48 1.29 6.35
N PHE A 285 -6.80 1.99 5.44
CA PHE A 285 -5.60 1.51 4.74
C PHE A 285 -4.30 2.20 5.19
N GLY A 286 -4.40 3.39 5.76
CA GLY A 286 -3.23 4.20 6.12
C GLY A 286 -2.40 3.54 7.23
N MET A 287 -1.08 3.43 6.99
CA MET A 287 -0.13 2.92 7.98
C MET A 287 0.35 4.00 8.95
N PHE A 288 0.02 5.26 8.68
CA PHE A 288 0.36 6.44 9.48
C PHE A 288 -0.88 7.28 9.80
N ASP A 289 -0.88 7.98 10.94
CA ASP A 289 -1.85 9.03 11.23
C ASP A 289 -1.51 10.36 10.52
N GLU A 290 -2.34 11.38 10.71
CA GLU A 290 -2.15 12.71 10.11
C GLU A 290 -0.89 13.46 10.61
N ASN A 291 -0.30 13.00 11.72
CA ASN A 291 0.92 13.54 12.31
C ASN A 291 2.15 12.66 12.04
N GLY A 292 1.99 11.55 11.32
CA GLY A 292 3.06 10.61 11.01
C GLY A 292 3.36 9.57 12.10
N LEU A 293 2.44 9.36 13.05
CA LEU A 293 2.50 8.27 14.03
C LEU A 293 2.25 6.93 13.34
N GLU A 294 2.97 5.90 13.76
CA GLU A 294 3.04 4.62 13.05
C GLU A 294 2.10 3.59 13.66
N THR A 295 1.46 2.80 12.80
CA THR A 295 0.65 1.64 13.22
C THR A 295 1.51 0.38 13.34
N GLU A 296 1.01 -0.66 14.02
CA GLU A 296 1.69 -1.95 14.17
C GLU A 296 2.03 -2.61 12.82
N ALA A 297 1.33 -2.24 11.74
CA ALA A 297 1.68 -2.69 10.40
C ALA A 297 3.07 -2.21 9.95
N VAL A 298 3.55 -1.05 10.43
CA VAL A 298 4.89 -0.54 10.15
C VAL A 298 5.95 -1.40 10.83
N ASP A 299 5.73 -1.81 12.08
CA ASP A 299 6.59 -2.76 12.80
C ASP A 299 6.72 -4.08 12.06
N VAL A 300 5.60 -4.59 11.55
CA VAL A 300 5.56 -5.83 10.76
C VAL A 300 6.42 -5.70 9.51
N MET A 301 6.35 -4.56 8.80
CA MET A 301 7.19 -4.36 7.63
C MET A 301 8.67 -4.19 7.98
N HIS A 302 8.99 -3.52 9.09
CA HIS A 302 10.36 -3.46 9.62
C HIS A 302 10.91 -4.87 9.84
N HIS A 303 10.17 -5.72 10.55
CA HIS A 303 10.57 -7.11 10.79
C HIS A 303 10.66 -7.93 9.51
N ALA A 304 9.66 -7.86 8.63
CA ALA A 304 9.65 -8.59 7.37
C ALA A 304 10.85 -8.23 6.46
N TRP A 305 11.30 -6.97 6.50
CA TRP A 305 12.38 -6.48 5.65
C TRP A 305 13.77 -6.63 6.25
N THR A 306 13.92 -6.56 7.58
CA THR A 306 15.23 -6.61 8.24
C THR A 306 15.51 -7.94 8.94
N GLY A 307 14.47 -8.67 9.32
CA GLY A 307 14.55 -9.83 10.21
C GLY A 307 14.48 -9.47 11.70
N GLU A 308 14.36 -8.18 12.05
CA GLU A 308 14.36 -7.69 13.43
C GLU A 308 13.13 -6.82 13.71
N TRP A 309 12.54 -7.00 14.89
CA TRP A 309 11.47 -6.12 15.35
C TRP A 309 12.05 -4.75 15.75
N PRO A 310 11.28 -3.65 15.62
CA PRO A 310 11.66 -2.38 16.20
C PRO A 310 11.92 -2.51 17.72
N ALA A 311 12.86 -1.71 18.23
CA ALA A 311 13.20 -1.73 19.66
C ALA A 311 12.06 -1.23 20.57
N ASN A 312 11.20 -0.36 20.04
CA ASN A 312 9.96 0.07 20.68
C ASN A 312 8.83 -0.31 19.73
N ARG A 313 7.88 -1.13 20.17
CA ARG A 313 6.82 -1.63 19.31
C ARG A 313 5.54 -0.84 19.52
N THR A 314 4.72 -0.79 18.48
CA THR A 314 3.41 -0.15 18.51
C THR A 314 2.48 -0.88 19.49
N PRO A 315 1.65 -0.16 20.28
CA PRO A 315 0.62 -0.78 21.12
C PRO A 315 -0.29 -1.71 20.33
N ARG A 316 -0.60 -2.87 20.91
CA ARG A 316 -1.55 -3.83 20.34
C ARG A 316 -2.97 -3.55 20.84
N LEU A 317 -3.90 -3.27 19.92
CA LEU A 317 -5.31 -3.08 20.21
C LEU A 317 -6.11 -4.33 19.81
N ASP A 318 -6.45 -5.12 20.81
CA ASP A 318 -7.19 -6.37 20.67
C ASP A 318 -8.66 -6.12 20.28
N SER A 319 -9.39 -5.36 21.10
CA SER A 319 -10.82 -5.19 20.92
C SER A 319 -11.38 -3.88 21.48
N VAL A 320 -12.56 -3.52 20.98
CA VAL A 320 -13.37 -2.38 21.45
C VAL A 320 -14.85 -2.81 21.51
N LYS A 321 -15.57 -2.35 22.54
CA LYS A 321 -16.99 -2.68 22.74
C LYS A 321 -17.82 -1.46 23.13
N ILE A 322 -19.09 -1.47 22.74
CA ILE A 322 -20.16 -0.63 23.29
C ILE A 322 -21.08 -1.54 24.13
N GLY A 323 -21.09 -1.32 25.44
CA GLY A 323 -21.66 -2.28 26.40
C GLY A 323 -20.95 -3.64 26.26
N ASN A 324 -21.71 -4.68 25.94
CA ASN A 324 -21.18 -6.03 25.68
C ASN A 324 -21.04 -6.36 24.19
N GLN A 325 -21.34 -5.41 23.30
CA GLN A 325 -21.38 -5.63 21.85
C GLN A 325 -20.11 -5.12 21.16
N THR A 326 -19.67 -5.87 20.16
CA THR A 326 -18.57 -5.54 19.24
C THR A 326 -19.09 -4.94 17.94
N ALA A 327 -18.18 -4.53 17.05
CA ALA A 327 -18.51 -4.10 15.69
C ALA A 327 -19.26 -5.17 14.85
N TYR A 328 -19.17 -6.44 15.24
CA TYR A 328 -19.78 -7.55 14.51
C TYR A 328 -21.23 -7.86 14.94
N ASP A 329 -21.73 -7.21 15.98
CA ASP A 329 -23.05 -7.51 16.56
C ASP A 329 -24.19 -6.64 16.00
N GLY A 330 -23.87 -5.60 15.20
CA GLY A 330 -24.87 -4.71 14.63
C GLY A 330 -25.53 -3.81 15.68
N VAL A 331 -24.73 -2.95 16.32
CA VAL A 331 -25.12 -2.14 17.48
C VAL A 331 -26.21 -1.12 17.13
N TYR A 332 -27.35 -1.19 17.80
CA TYR A 332 -28.41 -0.16 17.78
C TYR A 332 -28.47 0.58 19.12
N LEU A 333 -28.48 1.91 19.06
CA LEU A 333 -28.56 2.79 20.22
C LEU A 333 -29.81 3.67 20.15
N GLN A 334 -30.33 4.05 21.31
CA GLN A 334 -31.44 4.99 21.42
C GLN A 334 -30.92 6.43 21.45
N PRO A 335 -31.60 7.39 20.79
CA PRO A 335 -31.18 8.79 20.75
C PRO A 335 -30.98 9.40 22.14
N GLY A 336 -29.86 10.09 22.35
CA GLY A 336 -29.55 10.82 23.60
C GLY A 336 -29.26 9.95 24.83
N GLN A 337 -29.39 8.63 24.73
CA GLN A 337 -29.07 7.71 25.82
C GLN A 337 -27.56 7.59 26.01
N SER A 338 -27.14 7.37 27.26
CA SER A 338 -25.74 7.18 27.61
C SER A 338 -25.36 5.70 27.57
N TYR A 339 -24.23 5.41 26.92
CA TYR A 339 -23.67 4.07 26.78
C TYR A 339 -22.21 4.05 27.25
N ARG A 340 -21.78 2.91 27.78
CA ARG A 340 -20.38 2.68 28.12
C ARG A 340 -19.65 2.07 26.92
N ALA A 341 -18.43 2.54 26.67
CA ALA A 341 -17.51 1.89 25.74
C ALA A 341 -16.19 1.57 26.44
N ALA A 342 -15.54 0.50 26.01
CA ALA A 342 -14.26 0.06 26.57
C ALA A 342 -13.35 -0.48 25.46
N VAL A 343 -12.04 -0.25 25.62
CA VAL A 343 -10.99 -0.74 24.73
C VAL A 343 -9.98 -1.58 25.50
N TRP A 344 -9.49 -2.65 24.87
CA TRP A 344 -8.43 -3.52 25.39
C TRP A 344 -7.17 -3.32 24.56
N VAL A 345 -6.15 -2.72 25.18
CA VAL A 345 -4.86 -2.38 24.56
C VAL A 345 -3.72 -2.80 25.47
N THR A 346 -2.69 -3.39 24.89
CA THR A 346 -1.45 -3.76 25.56
C THR A 346 -0.27 -3.13 24.83
N ASP A 347 0.66 -2.55 25.57
CA ASP A 347 1.94 -2.10 25.03
C ASP A 347 2.99 -3.21 25.23
N PRO A 348 3.75 -3.63 24.19
CA PRO A 348 4.74 -4.70 24.32
C PRO A 348 5.86 -4.39 25.32
N GLU A 349 6.27 -3.13 25.43
CA GLU A 349 7.29 -2.67 26.37
C GLU A 349 6.71 -2.29 27.74
N GLY A 350 5.37 -2.22 27.84
CA GLY A 350 4.65 -1.84 29.06
C GLY A 350 4.56 -0.34 29.27
N ASP A 351 4.75 0.46 28.21
CA ASP A 351 4.67 1.91 28.26
C ASP A 351 3.24 2.40 28.62
N PRO A 352 3.13 3.53 29.34
CA PRO A 352 1.84 4.12 29.66
C PRO A 352 1.14 4.60 28.39
N LEU A 353 -0.15 4.26 28.27
CA LEU A 353 -0.94 4.58 27.08
C LEU A 353 -1.89 5.75 27.32
N ARG A 354 -1.90 6.69 26.38
CA ARG A 354 -2.88 7.78 26.30
C ARG A 354 -3.98 7.41 25.31
N TYR A 355 -5.23 7.72 25.65
CA TYR A 355 -6.38 7.42 24.80
C TYR A 355 -7.02 8.68 24.23
N ASN A 356 -7.69 8.52 23.08
CA ASN A 356 -8.63 9.49 22.55
C ASN A 356 -9.82 8.75 21.92
N TRP A 357 -11.01 9.33 22.03
CA TRP A 357 -12.24 8.77 21.47
C TRP A 357 -13.00 9.84 20.70
N GLU A 358 -13.69 9.44 19.64
CA GLU A 358 -14.55 10.35 18.87
C GLU A 358 -15.73 9.61 18.23
N VAL A 359 -16.82 10.32 18.03
CA VAL A 359 -17.99 9.84 17.28
C VAL A 359 -18.06 10.60 15.97
N LEU A 360 -18.03 9.88 14.85
CA LEU A 360 -18.21 10.43 13.52
C LEU A 360 -19.52 9.90 12.90
N PRO A 361 -20.22 10.70 12.08
CA PRO A 361 -21.19 10.16 11.14
C PRO A 361 -20.54 9.16 10.18
N GLU A 362 -21.27 8.13 9.76
CA GLU A 362 -20.77 7.24 8.71
C GLU A 362 -20.64 8.00 7.38
N GLY A 363 -19.59 7.71 6.60
CA GLY A 363 -19.40 8.33 5.29
C GLY A 363 -20.55 8.06 4.33
N THR A 364 -20.81 9.00 3.40
CA THR A 364 -21.93 8.90 2.45
C THR A 364 -21.50 8.87 0.98
N ARG A 365 -20.23 9.18 0.69
CA ARG A 365 -19.70 9.25 -0.68
C ARG A 365 -18.36 8.56 -0.77
N PHE A 366 -18.25 7.57 -1.66
CA PHE A 366 -17.09 6.68 -1.76
C PHE A 366 -16.56 6.62 -3.20
N PRO A 367 -15.76 7.61 -3.62
CA PRO A 367 -15.10 7.59 -4.91
C PRO A 367 -14.06 6.45 -4.99
N TYR A 368 -13.72 6.02 -6.21
CA TYR A 368 -12.69 4.99 -6.43
C TYR A 368 -11.34 5.43 -5.85
N GLY A 369 -10.70 4.55 -5.06
CA GLY A 369 -9.43 4.80 -4.38
C GLY A 369 -9.48 5.91 -3.30
N GLY A 370 -10.66 6.26 -2.79
CA GLY A 370 -10.83 7.38 -1.85
C GLY A 370 -10.54 8.76 -2.47
N ASN A 371 -10.49 8.89 -3.79
CA ASN A 371 -10.13 10.13 -4.48
C ASN A 371 -11.09 11.29 -4.16
N GLY A 372 -10.63 12.23 -3.33
CA GLY A 372 -11.43 13.38 -2.87
C GLY A 372 -12.49 13.01 -1.82
N GLU A 373 -12.42 11.82 -1.24
CA GLU A 373 -13.17 11.49 -0.03
C GLU A 373 -12.69 12.37 1.13
N LYS A 374 -13.63 12.84 1.97
CA LYS A 374 -13.32 13.70 3.11
C LYS A 374 -13.74 13.00 4.40
N ARG A 375 -12.86 13.05 5.41
CA ARG A 375 -13.18 12.61 6.77
C ARG A 375 -14.39 13.41 7.29
N PRO A 376 -15.47 12.74 7.75
CA PRO A 376 -16.57 13.43 8.42
C PRO A 376 -16.08 14.15 9.68
N PRO A 377 -16.60 15.35 10.00
CA PRO A 377 -16.25 16.03 11.25
C PRO A 377 -16.75 15.23 12.46
N ALA A 378 -15.93 15.17 13.51
CA ALA A 378 -16.34 14.57 14.78
C ALA A 378 -17.48 15.37 15.43
N LEU A 379 -18.37 14.67 16.13
CA LEU A 379 -19.46 15.28 16.89
C LEU A 379 -18.97 15.65 18.30
N PRO A 380 -18.86 16.95 18.63
CA PRO A 380 -18.34 17.39 19.92
C PRO A 380 -19.36 17.15 21.05
N GLY A 381 -18.87 17.07 22.29
CA GLY A 381 -19.70 17.06 23.49
C GLY A 381 -20.38 15.72 23.80
N LEU A 382 -20.20 14.68 22.99
CA LEU A 382 -20.83 13.37 23.20
C LEU A 382 -20.08 12.49 24.20
N ILE A 383 -18.78 12.70 24.44
CA ILE A 383 -17.93 11.78 25.22
C ILE A 383 -17.45 12.46 26.51
N GLY A 384 -17.69 11.81 27.65
CA GLY A 384 -17.07 12.18 28.92
C GLY A 384 -15.73 11.46 29.12
N ALA A 385 -14.71 12.20 29.57
CA ALA A 385 -13.37 11.68 29.87
C ALA A 385 -12.74 10.84 28.73
N ALA A 386 -12.61 11.45 27.55
CA ALA A 386 -12.06 10.83 26.34
C ALA A 386 -10.60 10.33 26.46
N SER A 387 -9.93 10.53 27.59
CA SER A 387 -8.57 10.02 27.84
C SER A 387 -8.53 8.66 28.53
N ASN A 388 -9.67 8.06 28.89
CA ASN A 388 -9.74 6.79 29.62
C ASN A 388 -9.90 5.57 28.70
N ARG A 389 -9.45 4.40 29.18
CA ARG A 389 -9.71 3.08 28.56
C ARG A 389 -11.20 2.74 28.49
N GLN A 390 -11.97 3.27 29.45
CA GLN A 390 -13.40 3.12 29.53
C GLN A 390 -14.04 4.51 29.59
N ILE A 391 -15.01 4.74 28.71
CA ILE A 391 -15.73 6.02 28.61
C ILE A 391 -17.23 5.80 28.78
N SER A 392 -17.93 6.89 29.12
CA SER A 392 -19.36 7.02 28.91
C SER A 392 -19.58 8.03 27.79
N PHE A 393 -20.42 7.71 26.82
CA PHE A 393 -20.78 8.62 25.75
C PHE A 393 -22.28 8.64 25.50
N GLN A 394 -22.80 9.77 25.03
CA GLN A 394 -24.18 9.92 24.60
C GLN A 394 -24.30 9.57 23.11
N ALA A 395 -25.29 8.74 22.78
CA ALA A 395 -25.66 8.52 21.39
C ALA A 395 -26.20 9.83 20.78
N PRO A 396 -25.87 10.16 19.52
CA PRO A 396 -26.44 11.32 18.82
C PRO A 396 -27.98 11.36 18.90
N ILE A 397 -28.55 12.56 18.87
CA ILE A 397 -30.01 12.76 18.86
C ILE A 397 -30.62 12.43 17.49
N GLU A 398 -29.86 12.71 16.43
CA GLU A 398 -30.29 12.43 15.07
C GLU A 398 -30.24 10.94 14.76
N GLU A 399 -31.28 10.46 14.10
CA GLU A 399 -31.32 9.07 13.63
C GLU A 399 -30.32 8.88 12.49
N GLY A 400 -29.56 7.79 12.53
CA GLY A 400 -28.65 7.46 11.44
C GLY A 400 -27.46 6.60 11.82
N PRO A 401 -26.61 6.29 10.83
CA PRO A 401 -25.39 5.53 11.04
C PRO A 401 -24.23 6.41 11.52
N TYR A 402 -23.53 5.94 12.55
CA TYR A 402 -22.37 6.57 13.16
C TYR A 402 -21.28 5.54 13.44
N ARG A 403 -20.11 6.02 13.80
CA ARG A 403 -18.97 5.19 14.18
C ARG A 403 -18.25 5.80 15.38
N LEU A 404 -18.08 4.98 16.41
CA LEU A 404 -17.25 5.32 17.57
C LEU A 404 -15.83 4.86 17.29
N PHE A 405 -14.88 5.78 17.23
CA PHE A 405 -13.45 5.49 17.10
C PHE A 405 -12.75 5.58 18.46
N VAL A 406 -11.70 4.77 18.60
CA VAL A 406 -10.74 4.84 19.70
C VAL A 406 -9.32 4.79 19.18
N TYR A 407 -8.47 5.59 19.80
CA TYR A 407 -7.04 5.66 19.57
C TYR A 407 -6.29 5.44 20.87
N ALA A 408 -5.20 4.69 20.81
CA ALA A 408 -4.24 4.54 21.90
C ALA A 408 -2.86 4.96 21.41
N TYR A 409 -2.14 5.75 22.20
CA TYR A 409 -0.83 6.31 21.88
C TYR A 409 0.17 5.91 22.97
N ASP A 410 1.39 5.54 22.58
CA ASP A 410 2.51 5.25 23.49
C ASP A 410 3.36 6.50 23.82
N ASP A 411 3.07 7.63 23.17
CA ASP A 411 3.89 8.85 23.20
C ASP A 411 5.37 8.62 22.80
N LYS A 412 5.65 7.55 22.04
CA LYS A 412 6.94 7.22 21.40
C LYS A 412 6.89 7.30 19.87
N GLY A 413 5.78 7.73 19.31
CA GLY A 413 5.60 7.85 17.87
C GLY A 413 4.66 6.81 17.27
N HIS A 414 3.99 6.00 18.09
CA HIS A 414 3.07 4.98 17.60
C HIS A 414 1.64 5.19 18.08
N TRP A 415 0.73 4.55 17.35
CA TRP A 415 -0.68 4.56 17.69
C TRP A 415 -1.39 3.28 17.26
N ALA A 416 -2.42 2.93 18.02
CA ALA A 416 -3.30 1.80 17.75
C ALA A 416 -4.74 2.29 17.62
N THR A 417 -5.50 1.67 16.71
CA THR A 417 -6.84 2.14 16.32
C THR A 417 -7.85 1.02 16.25
N ALA A 418 -9.08 1.34 16.60
CA ALA A 418 -10.26 0.52 16.33
C ALA A 418 -11.51 1.39 16.29
N ASN A 419 -12.59 0.81 15.79
CA ASN A 419 -13.88 1.48 15.79
C ASN A 419 -15.06 0.50 15.82
N VAL A 420 -16.22 1.02 16.22
CA VAL A 420 -17.49 0.29 16.25
C VAL A 420 -18.53 1.09 15.48
N PRO A 421 -19.01 0.63 14.30
CA PRO A 421 -20.17 1.22 13.67
C PRO A 421 -21.43 0.91 14.50
N PHE A 422 -22.27 1.91 14.69
CA PHE A 422 -23.57 1.78 15.35
C PHE A 422 -24.64 2.59 14.61
N TYR A 423 -25.91 2.25 14.85
CA TYR A 423 -27.04 2.97 14.30
C TYR A 423 -27.88 3.56 15.44
N VAL A 424 -28.11 4.86 15.42
CA VAL A 424 -29.10 5.49 16.31
C VAL A 424 -30.47 5.27 15.70
N LYS A 425 -31.39 4.61 16.42
CA LYS A 425 -32.75 4.32 15.96
C LYS A 425 -33.76 4.83 16.98
N LYS A 426 -34.71 5.64 16.51
CA LYS A 426 -35.82 6.17 17.31
C LYS A 426 -36.81 5.09 17.74
#